data_AF-A0A519KIN6-F1
#
_entry.id   AF-A0A519KIN6-F1
#
_cell.length_a   1.000
_cell.length_b   1.000
_cell.length_c   1.000
_cell.angle_alpha   90.00
_cell.angle_beta   90.00
_cell.angle_gamma   90.00
#
_symmetry.space_group_name_H-M   'P 1'
#
loop_
_entity.id
_entity.type
_entity.pdbx_description
1 polymer ?
#
loop_
_entity_poly.entity_id
_entity_poly.type
_entity_poly.pdbx_seq_one_letter_code
_entity_poly.pdbx_strand_id
1 'polypeptide(L)'
;MKDLDQLFQSFETGIRSVKAAKPKEYLKSIGLDYNELRIGFNSGQFHHGKPQQVKDHFEALGVLKKSDMGVRDTSMTAYTVFGRYGIVFPLFDSENKVVNLYAQRFDMATPIAEYLNKKGLYPSYPTLNTKRLYIAPTLMDAASLLQSKALDHREAVLALHDGEFLNQHKQAVESLKELEQIIILKR
;
A
#
# COMPACT_ATOMS: atom_id res chain seq x y z
N MET A 1 19.17 -8.71 2.58
CA MET A 1 18.41 -8.33 1.36
C MET A 1 17.18 -7.57 1.81
N LYS A 2 16.63 -6.65 0.99
CA LYS A 2 15.53 -5.78 1.43
C LYS A 2 14.26 -6.57 1.70
N ASP A 3 13.70 -6.48 2.91
CA ASP A 3 12.32 -6.92 3.16
C ASP A 3 11.31 -5.92 2.56
N LEU A 4 10.00 -6.16 2.76
CA LEU A 4 8.96 -5.28 2.25
C LEU A 4 9.01 -3.87 2.85
N ASP A 5 9.40 -3.71 4.12
CA ASP A 5 9.51 -2.38 4.73
C ASP A 5 10.68 -1.60 4.13
N GLN A 6 11.87 -2.21 4.01
CA GLN A 6 13.04 -1.60 3.38
C GLN A 6 12.83 -1.31 1.88
N LEU A 7 12.00 -2.10 1.20
CA LEU A 7 11.57 -1.83 -0.17
C LEU A 7 10.60 -0.64 -0.19
N PHE A 8 9.59 -0.63 0.68
CA PHE A 8 8.62 0.45 0.77
C PHE A 8 9.27 1.81 1.10
N GLN A 9 10.22 1.84 2.04
CA GLN A 9 11.01 3.05 2.34
C GLN A 9 11.73 3.61 1.09
N SER A 10 12.13 2.74 0.16
CA SER A 10 12.71 3.19 -1.11
C SER A 10 11.67 3.82 -2.04
N PHE A 11 10.41 3.41 -1.96
CA PHE A 11 9.30 4.06 -2.65
C PHE A 11 8.94 5.40 -1.98
N GLU A 12 8.98 5.49 -0.65
CA GLU A 12 8.84 6.76 0.10
C GLU A 12 9.96 7.75 -0.31
N THR A 13 11.18 7.26 -0.49
CA THR A 13 12.27 8.08 -1.07
C THR A 13 11.96 8.45 -2.53
N GLY A 14 11.42 7.50 -3.29
CA GLY A 14 11.03 7.67 -4.69
C GLY A 14 10.02 8.79 -4.92
N ILE A 15 8.97 8.90 -4.09
CA ILE A 15 7.95 9.95 -4.27
C ILE A 15 8.53 11.34 -3.98
N ARG A 16 9.56 11.48 -3.15
CA ARG A 16 10.20 12.77 -2.85
C ARG A 16 11.08 13.29 -3.99
N SER A 17 11.55 12.40 -4.86
CA SER A 17 12.39 12.75 -6.01
C SER A 17 11.80 13.83 -6.90
N VAL A 18 12.65 14.70 -7.46
CA VAL A 18 12.26 15.69 -8.49
C VAL A 18 11.70 15.02 -9.75
N LYS A 19 12.08 13.77 -10.02
CA LYS A 19 11.60 12.98 -11.16
C LYS A 19 10.18 12.45 -10.98
N ALA A 20 9.61 12.54 -9.77
CA ALA A 20 8.28 12.06 -9.44
C ALA A 20 7.20 13.14 -9.65
N ALA A 21 7.29 13.93 -10.73
CA ALA A 21 6.34 15.02 -10.99
C ALA A 21 4.89 14.53 -11.16
N LYS A 22 4.66 13.59 -12.10
CA LYS A 22 3.33 13.01 -12.35
C LYS A 22 2.64 12.40 -11.10
N PRO A 23 3.28 11.51 -10.30
CA PRO A 23 2.62 10.96 -9.11
C PRO A 23 2.33 12.04 -8.06
N LYS A 24 3.15 13.09 -7.94
CA LYS A 24 2.86 14.24 -7.06
C LYS A 24 1.65 15.03 -7.55
N GLU A 25 1.55 15.27 -8.85
CA GLU A 25 0.39 15.92 -9.47
C GLU A 25 -0.89 15.10 -9.27
N TYR A 26 -0.81 13.78 -9.42
CA TYR A 26 -1.93 12.88 -9.13
C TYR A 26 -2.35 12.95 -7.67
N LEU A 27 -1.42 12.84 -6.71
CA LEU A 27 -1.74 12.97 -5.29
C LEU A 27 -2.42 14.32 -4.98
N LYS A 28 -1.91 15.41 -5.56
CA LYS A 28 -2.51 16.74 -5.45
C LYS A 28 -3.92 16.79 -6.01
N SER A 29 -4.19 16.17 -7.16
CA SER A 29 -5.51 16.20 -7.80
C SER A 29 -6.58 15.45 -7.00
N ILE A 30 -6.18 14.46 -6.19
CA ILE A 30 -7.06 13.74 -5.27
C ILE A 30 -6.97 14.23 -3.82
N GLY A 31 -6.23 15.32 -3.57
CA GLY A 31 -6.12 15.94 -2.26
C GLY A 31 -5.29 15.16 -1.22
N LEU A 32 -4.43 14.23 -1.63
CA LEU A 32 -3.53 13.50 -0.72
C LEU A 32 -2.12 14.11 -0.70
N ASP A 33 -1.47 14.05 0.46
CA ASP A 33 -0.13 14.57 0.71
C ASP A 33 0.78 13.47 1.28
N TYR A 34 1.86 13.19 0.56
CA TYR A 34 2.89 12.20 0.95
C TYR A 34 3.78 12.68 2.12
N ASN A 35 3.61 13.92 2.58
CA ASN A 35 4.25 14.41 3.81
C ASN A 35 3.41 14.11 5.05
N GLU A 36 2.09 13.96 4.91
CA GLU A 36 1.18 13.66 6.02
C GLU A 36 0.93 12.14 6.15
N LEU A 37 0.97 11.42 5.04
CA LEU A 37 0.76 9.97 4.98
C LEU A 37 2.01 9.23 4.49
N ARG A 38 2.19 7.98 4.93
CA ARG A 38 3.21 7.07 4.38
C ARG A 38 2.84 6.63 2.97
N ILE A 39 3.22 7.43 1.98
CA ILE A 39 2.99 7.18 0.56
C ILE A 39 4.34 7.02 -0.15
N GLY A 40 4.46 5.99 -0.98
CA GLY A 40 5.60 5.76 -1.85
C GLY A 40 5.26 5.91 -3.33
N PHE A 41 6.29 5.99 -4.17
CA PHE A 41 6.17 5.88 -5.62
C PHE A 41 7.02 4.72 -6.13
N ASN A 42 6.38 3.74 -6.77
CA ASN A 42 7.06 2.63 -7.41
C ASN A 42 7.28 2.91 -8.90
N SER A 43 8.47 3.39 -9.27
CA SER A 43 8.85 3.61 -10.66
C SER A 43 9.05 2.32 -11.48
N GLY A 44 9.09 1.17 -10.82
CA GLY A 44 9.41 -0.13 -11.42
C GLY A 44 10.90 -0.40 -11.60
N GLN A 45 11.79 0.49 -11.13
CA GLN A 45 13.23 0.41 -11.40
C GLN A 45 14.06 -0.26 -10.28
N PHE A 46 13.43 -0.70 -9.17
CA PHE A 46 14.15 -1.16 -7.98
C PHE A 46 15.03 -2.41 -8.18
N HIS A 47 14.77 -3.18 -9.25
CA HIS A 47 15.51 -4.40 -9.62
C HIS A 47 16.56 -4.17 -10.74
N HIS A 48 16.60 -2.98 -11.36
CA HIS A 48 17.50 -2.68 -12.47
C HIS A 48 18.96 -2.66 -12.02
N GLY A 49 19.85 -3.28 -12.80
CA GLY A 49 21.29 -3.36 -12.50
C GLY A 49 21.62 -4.16 -11.23
N LYS A 50 20.66 -4.87 -10.63
CA LYS A 50 20.88 -5.69 -9.44
C LYS A 50 21.35 -7.10 -9.80
N PRO A 51 22.18 -7.74 -8.95
CA PRO A 51 22.54 -9.15 -9.10
C PRO A 51 21.32 -10.07 -9.08
N GLN A 52 21.41 -11.26 -9.69
CA GLN A 52 20.30 -12.20 -9.78
C GLN A 52 19.74 -12.59 -8.41
N GLN A 53 20.60 -12.81 -7.41
CA GLN A 53 20.17 -13.11 -6.03
C GLN A 53 19.20 -12.06 -5.45
N VAL A 54 19.40 -10.77 -5.78
CA VAL A 54 18.49 -9.69 -5.33
C VAL A 54 17.16 -9.75 -6.09
N LYS A 55 17.18 -10.11 -7.37
CA LYS A 55 15.97 -10.30 -8.18
C LYS A 55 15.18 -11.52 -7.69
N ASP A 56 15.84 -12.64 -7.43
CA ASP A 56 15.24 -13.85 -6.87
C ASP A 56 14.58 -13.55 -5.51
N HIS A 57 15.21 -12.72 -4.68
CA HIS A 57 14.63 -12.26 -3.43
C HIS A 57 13.37 -11.39 -3.65
N PHE A 58 13.38 -10.49 -4.64
CA PHE A 58 12.18 -9.72 -5.01
C PHE A 58 11.07 -10.59 -5.61
N GLU A 59 11.42 -11.67 -6.33
CA GLU A 59 10.45 -12.68 -6.77
C GLU A 59 9.85 -13.44 -5.57
N ALA A 60 10.67 -13.81 -4.58
CA ALA A 60 10.20 -14.47 -3.36
C ALA A 60 9.26 -13.56 -2.52
N LEU A 61 9.44 -12.24 -2.58
CA LEU A 61 8.52 -11.26 -2.00
C LEU A 61 7.27 -11.01 -2.85
N GLY A 62 7.19 -11.56 -4.07
CA GLY A 62 6.08 -11.39 -5.00
C GLY A 62 6.03 -10.05 -5.75
N VAL A 63 6.99 -9.14 -5.50
CA VAL A 63 7.00 -7.79 -6.10
C VAL A 63 7.60 -7.78 -7.52
N LEU A 64 8.22 -8.89 -7.92
CA LEU A 64 8.84 -9.11 -9.22
C LEU A 64 8.40 -10.47 -9.76
N LYS A 65 8.17 -10.58 -11.07
CA LYS A 65 7.84 -11.85 -11.74
C LYS A 65 8.58 -11.91 -13.06
N LYS A 66 9.22 -13.03 -13.40
CA LYS A 66 9.75 -13.25 -14.76
C LYS A 66 8.64 -13.12 -15.79
N SER A 67 8.95 -12.41 -16.87
CA SER A 67 8.05 -12.21 -18.00
C SER A 67 8.42 -13.18 -19.12
N ASP A 68 7.41 -13.76 -19.75
CA ASP A 68 7.58 -14.61 -20.93
C ASP A 68 7.78 -13.77 -22.22
N MET A 69 7.77 -12.44 -22.12
CA MET A 69 8.02 -11.57 -23.26
C MET A 69 9.51 -11.49 -23.59
N GLY A 70 9.85 -11.67 -24.87
CA GLY A 70 11.22 -11.59 -25.35
C GLY A 70 11.83 -10.21 -25.08
N VAL A 71 13.06 -10.21 -24.58
CA VAL A 71 13.90 -9.00 -24.45
C VAL A 71 14.78 -8.88 -25.69
N ARG A 72 15.15 -7.65 -26.07
CA ARG A 72 16.03 -7.39 -27.22
C ARG A 72 17.37 -8.11 -27.14
N ASP A 73 17.83 -8.35 -25.92
CA ASP A 73 18.98 -9.20 -25.61
C ASP A 73 18.46 -10.52 -25.01
N THR A 74 18.64 -11.62 -25.74
CA THR A 74 18.19 -12.96 -25.34
C THR A 74 18.96 -13.51 -24.13
N SER A 75 20.07 -12.87 -23.72
CA SER A 75 20.76 -13.17 -22.48
C SER A 75 20.13 -12.52 -21.24
N MET A 76 19.20 -11.57 -21.45
CA MET A 76 18.50 -10.89 -20.38
C MET A 76 17.15 -11.56 -20.10
N THR A 77 16.70 -11.51 -18.85
CA THR A 77 15.34 -11.93 -18.46
C THR A 77 14.47 -10.69 -18.31
N ALA A 78 13.33 -10.65 -18.99
CA ALA A 78 12.32 -9.63 -18.78
C ALA A 78 11.59 -9.87 -17.45
N TYR A 79 11.20 -8.80 -16.75
CA TYR A 79 10.44 -8.89 -15.51
C TYR A 79 9.22 -7.97 -15.52
N THR A 80 8.11 -8.48 -15.00
CA THR A 80 6.94 -7.71 -14.61
C THR A 80 7.09 -7.28 -13.16
N VAL A 81 6.71 -6.04 -12.85
CA VAL A 81 6.83 -5.44 -11.52
C VAL A 81 5.44 -5.14 -10.97
N PHE A 82 5.18 -5.59 -9.73
CA PHE A 82 3.95 -5.27 -8.99
C PHE A 82 3.74 -3.75 -8.94
N GLY A 83 2.54 -3.26 -9.24
CA GLY A 83 2.19 -1.85 -9.04
C GLY A 83 3.09 -0.87 -9.78
N ARG A 84 3.68 -1.27 -10.92
CA ARG A 84 4.61 -0.42 -11.70
C ARG A 84 3.94 0.91 -12.04
N TYR A 85 4.68 1.98 -11.78
CA TYR A 85 4.27 3.37 -11.99
C TYR A 85 3.02 3.75 -11.17
N GLY A 86 2.87 3.17 -9.98
CA GLY A 86 1.80 3.49 -9.03
C GLY A 86 2.29 4.26 -7.80
N ILE A 87 1.35 4.95 -7.16
CA ILE A 87 1.52 5.36 -5.75
C ILE A 87 1.29 4.13 -4.86
N VAL A 88 2.06 4.00 -3.79
CA VAL A 88 2.08 2.78 -2.97
C VAL A 88 1.78 3.13 -1.51
N PHE A 89 0.95 2.31 -0.88
CA PHE A 89 0.66 2.38 0.55
C PHE A 89 1.05 1.05 1.23
N PRO A 90 1.62 1.10 2.44
CA PRO A 90 1.96 -0.10 3.19
C PRO A 90 0.73 -0.62 3.95
N LEU A 91 0.62 -1.93 4.11
CA LEU A 91 -0.33 -2.57 5.02
C LEU A 91 0.44 -3.38 6.07
N PHE A 92 -0.09 -3.40 7.28
CA PHE A 92 0.65 -3.82 8.47
C PHE A 92 0.04 -5.05 9.14
N ASP A 93 0.88 -5.89 9.72
CA ASP A 93 0.43 -6.90 10.68
C ASP A 93 0.19 -6.29 12.08
N SER A 94 -0.19 -7.14 13.05
CA SER A 94 -0.43 -6.72 14.44
C SER A 94 0.83 -6.28 15.19
N GLU A 95 2.02 -6.57 14.66
CA GLU A 95 3.31 -6.11 15.19
C GLU A 95 3.79 -4.83 14.48
N ASN A 96 2.93 -4.21 13.66
CA ASN A 96 3.20 -3.01 12.89
C ASN A 96 4.33 -3.17 11.85
N LYS A 97 4.55 -4.40 11.34
CA LYS A 97 5.48 -4.68 10.24
C LYS A 97 4.76 -4.62 8.91
N VAL A 98 5.43 -4.09 7.88
CA VAL A 98 4.89 -4.06 6.52
C VAL A 98 4.87 -5.48 5.95
N VAL A 99 3.67 -6.03 5.73
CA VAL A 99 3.48 -7.40 5.21
C VAL A 99 2.81 -7.43 3.84
N ASN A 100 2.34 -6.28 3.36
CA ASN A 100 1.65 -6.14 2.09
C ASN A 100 1.75 -4.69 1.59
N LEU A 101 1.53 -4.53 0.29
CA LEU A 101 1.56 -3.25 -0.39
C LEU A 101 0.29 -3.11 -1.24
N TYR A 102 -0.31 -1.94 -1.18
CA TYR A 102 -1.33 -1.51 -2.12
C TYR A 102 -0.72 -0.56 -3.12
N ALA A 103 -1.04 -0.71 -4.40
CA ALA A 103 -0.64 0.19 -5.46
C ALA A 103 -1.85 0.74 -6.21
N GLN A 104 -1.93 2.06 -6.32
CA GLN A 104 -2.86 2.75 -7.21
C GLN A 104 -2.08 3.20 -8.45
N ARG A 105 -2.27 2.50 -9.56
CA ARG A 105 -1.72 2.86 -10.86
C ARG A 105 -2.61 3.91 -11.49
N PHE A 106 -2.11 5.14 -11.52
CA PHE A 106 -2.89 6.33 -11.87
C PHE A 106 -2.72 6.76 -13.33
N ASP A 107 -1.59 6.43 -13.97
CA ASP A 107 -1.28 6.81 -15.36
C ASP A 107 -1.86 5.78 -16.35
N MET A 108 -3.17 5.56 -16.28
CA MET A 108 -3.96 4.62 -17.08
C MET A 108 -5.28 5.30 -17.47
N ALA A 109 -5.98 4.80 -18.51
CA ALA A 109 -7.29 5.33 -18.89
C ALA A 109 -8.31 5.28 -17.73
N THR A 110 -8.25 4.21 -16.94
CA THR A 110 -8.93 4.07 -15.65
C THR A 110 -7.90 3.68 -14.60
N PRO A 111 -7.83 4.37 -13.45
CA PRO A 111 -6.91 4.00 -12.39
C PRO A 111 -7.15 2.55 -11.91
N ILE A 112 -6.07 1.79 -11.75
CA ILE A 112 -6.13 0.38 -11.32
C ILE A 112 -5.60 0.27 -9.89
N ALA A 113 -6.38 -0.38 -9.04
CA ALA A 113 -6.01 -0.75 -7.68
C ALA A 113 -5.44 -2.18 -7.68
N GLU A 114 -4.27 -2.38 -7.07
CA GLU A 114 -3.63 -3.71 -6.93
C GLU A 114 -3.15 -3.89 -5.50
N TYR A 115 -3.42 -5.06 -4.89
CA TYR A 115 -2.79 -5.48 -3.64
C TYR A 115 -1.78 -6.58 -3.92
N LEU A 116 -0.60 -6.52 -3.29
CA LEU A 116 0.46 -7.51 -3.48
C LEU A 116 0.02 -8.89 -2.97
N ASN A 117 -0.71 -8.93 -1.86
CA ASN A 117 -1.30 -10.13 -1.28
C ASN A 117 -2.54 -9.78 -0.43
N LYS A 118 -3.14 -10.74 0.29
CA LYS A 118 -4.33 -10.55 1.14
C LYS A 118 -4.03 -10.33 2.64
N LYS A 119 -2.78 -10.02 3.02
CA LYS A 119 -2.36 -9.87 4.43
C LYS A 119 -2.30 -8.41 4.86
N GLY A 120 -2.45 -8.19 6.17
CA GLY A 120 -2.22 -6.90 6.82
C GLY A 120 -3.33 -5.87 6.59
N LEU A 121 -3.43 -4.93 7.50
CA LEU A 121 -4.49 -3.91 7.57
C LEU A 121 -3.93 -2.52 7.27
N TYR A 122 -4.78 -1.64 6.75
CA TYR A 122 -4.49 -0.22 6.59
C TYR A 122 -5.43 0.62 7.47
N PRO A 123 -4.93 1.67 8.15
CA PRO A 123 -3.54 2.12 8.19
C PRO A 123 -2.68 1.33 9.18
N SER A 124 -3.29 0.62 10.12
CA SER A 124 -2.65 -0.28 11.08
C SER A 124 -3.72 -1.14 11.75
N TYR A 125 -3.32 -2.07 12.62
CA TYR A 125 -4.26 -2.63 13.59
C TYR A 125 -4.71 -1.52 14.58
N PRO A 126 -6.00 -1.40 14.92
CA PRO A 126 -6.47 -0.38 15.86
C PRO A 126 -5.96 -0.64 17.29
N THR A 127 -5.82 0.41 18.08
CA THR A 127 -5.39 0.32 19.49
C THR A 127 -6.49 -0.27 20.36
N LEU A 128 -6.13 -0.99 21.42
CA LEU A 128 -7.10 -1.70 22.29
C LEU A 128 -8.13 -0.79 22.98
N ASN A 129 -7.82 0.51 23.14
CA ASN A 129 -8.68 1.53 23.72
C ASN A 129 -9.63 2.22 22.71
N THR A 130 -9.64 1.78 21.45
CA THR A 130 -10.54 2.27 20.40
C THR A 130 -12.01 2.07 20.82
N LYS A 131 -12.81 3.14 20.82
CA LYS A 131 -14.27 3.09 21.05
C LYS A 131 -15.09 3.16 19.79
N ARG A 132 -14.60 3.88 18.79
CA ARG A 132 -15.29 4.05 17.52
C ARG A 132 -14.39 3.61 16.39
N LEU A 133 -14.88 2.67 15.60
CA LEU A 133 -14.18 2.16 14.44
C LEU A 133 -14.91 2.55 13.16
N TYR A 134 -14.22 3.26 12.29
CA TYR A 134 -14.67 3.56 10.94
C TYR A 134 -14.22 2.45 9.98
N ILE A 135 -15.12 1.93 9.17
CA ILE A 135 -14.81 0.99 8.09
C ILE A 135 -14.99 1.72 6.77
N ALA A 136 -13.88 1.94 6.07
CA ALA A 136 -13.85 2.61 4.79
C ALA A 136 -13.87 1.58 3.64
N PRO A 137 -14.64 1.81 2.56
CA PRO A 137 -14.82 0.81 1.51
C PRO A 137 -13.56 0.58 0.68
N THR A 138 -12.63 1.55 0.64
CA THR A 138 -11.34 1.39 -0.01
C THR A 138 -10.21 1.99 0.83
N LEU A 139 -8.96 1.61 0.50
CA LEU A 139 -7.77 2.20 1.10
C LEU A 139 -7.69 3.72 0.89
N MET A 140 -8.10 4.20 -0.29
CA MET A 140 -8.07 5.64 -0.60
C MET A 140 -9.06 6.44 0.25
N ASP A 141 -10.23 5.85 0.56
CA ASP A 141 -11.21 6.49 1.45
C ASP A 141 -10.68 6.54 2.90
N ALA A 142 -10.04 5.46 3.37
CA ALA A 142 -9.38 5.45 4.69
C ALA A 142 -8.24 6.46 4.77
N ALA A 143 -7.41 6.56 3.72
CA ALA A 143 -6.31 7.52 3.63
C ALA A 143 -6.82 8.96 3.70
N SER A 144 -7.91 9.26 2.99
CA SER A 144 -8.55 10.58 3.01
C SER A 144 -9.07 10.95 4.40
N LEU A 145 -9.74 10.01 5.09
CA LEU A 145 -10.21 10.21 6.46
C LEU A 145 -9.06 10.38 7.46
N LEU A 146 -7.98 9.61 7.29
CA LEU A 146 -6.81 9.73 8.16
C LEU A 146 -6.12 11.09 7.99
N GLN A 147 -5.93 11.54 6.75
CA GLN A 147 -5.26 12.82 6.47
C GLN A 147 -6.09 14.03 6.90
N SER A 148 -7.43 13.93 6.91
CA SER A 148 -8.29 15.03 7.36
C SER A 148 -8.14 15.34 8.85
N LYS A 149 -7.51 14.46 9.62
CA LYS A 149 -7.34 14.57 11.09
C LYS A 149 -8.69 14.69 11.82
N ALA A 150 -9.75 14.13 11.23
CA ALA A 150 -11.09 14.14 11.82
C ALA A 150 -11.29 13.11 12.93
N LEU A 151 -10.42 12.09 12.99
CA LEU A 151 -10.46 11.05 14.01
C LEU A 151 -9.89 11.55 15.34
N ASP A 152 -10.62 11.35 16.43
CA ASP A 152 -10.11 11.59 17.79
C ASP A 152 -9.21 10.42 18.26
N HIS A 153 -8.50 10.60 19.36
CA HIS A 153 -7.52 9.66 19.94
C HIS A 153 -8.06 8.26 20.28
N ARG A 154 -9.38 8.09 20.31
CA ARG A 154 -10.08 6.81 20.58
C ARG A 154 -10.83 6.28 19.36
N GLU A 155 -10.60 6.90 18.22
CA GLU A 155 -11.21 6.55 16.97
C GLU A 155 -10.16 5.99 16.04
N ALA A 156 -10.54 4.97 15.28
CA ALA A 156 -9.67 4.36 14.29
C ALA A 156 -10.43 4.18 12.99
N VAL A 157 -9.71 4.05 11.89
CA VAL A 157 -10.26 3.66 10.59
C VAL A 157 -9.59 2.38 10.13
N LEU A 158 -10.36 1.49 9.49
CA LEU A 158 -9.85 0.35 8.73
C LEU A 158 -10.37 0.42 7.29
N ALA A 159 -9.47 0.22 6.33
CA ALA A 159 -9.86 0.01 4.94
C ALA A 159 -10.29 -1.43 4.70
N LEU A 160 -11.35 -1.65 3.93
CA LEU A 160 -11.65 -2.96 3.35
C LEU A 160 -10.62 -3.34 2.29
N HIS A 161 -10.38 -4.65 2.14
CA HIS A 161 -9.48 -5.17 1.14
C HIS A 161 -10.24 -5.38 -0.18
N ASP A 162 -10.18 -4.39 -1.07
CA ASP A 162 -10.94 -4.39 -2.33
C ASP A 162 -12.46 -4.59 -2.10
N GLY A 163 -13.00 -3.89 -1.09
CA GLY A 163 -14.38 -4.03 -0.65
C GLY A 163 -14.67 -5.30 0.18
N GLU A 164 -13.70 -6.18 0.38
CA GLU A 164 -13.84 -7.42 1.16
C GLU A 164 -13.45 -7.23 2.63
N PHE A 165 -14.32 -7.69 3.55
CA PHE A 165 -14.02 -7.78 4.98
C PHE A 165 -13.38 -9.14 5.30
N LEU A 166 -12.05 -9.20 5.30
CA LEU A 166 -11.27 -10.41 5.57
C LEU A 166 -11.22 -10.83 7.05
N ASN A 167 -10.84 -12.09 7.32
CA ASN A 167 -10.68 -12.64 8.69
C ASN A 167 -9.77 -11.81 9.61
N GLN A 168 -8.71 -11.20 9.08
CA GLN A 168 -7.85 -10.29 9.85
C GLN A 168 -8.57 -9.03 10.33
N HIS A 169 -9.55 -8.51 9.57
CA HIS A 169 -10.40 -7.41 10.03
C HIS A 169 -11.29 -7.90 11.18
N LYS A 170 -11.90 -9.09 11.03
CA LYS A 170 -12.71 -9.71 12.08
C LYS A 170 -11.92 -9.84 13.38
N GLN A 171 -10.72 -10.40 13.31
CA GLN A 171 -9.82 -10.57 14.45
C GLN A 171 -9.44 -9.22 15.08
N ALA A 172 -9.16 -8.20 14.26
CA ALA A 172 -8.85 -6.86 14.75
C ALA A 172 -10.06 -6.21 15.45
N VAL A 173 -11.29 -6.44 14.98
CA VAL A 173 -12.51 -5.93 15.63
C VAL A 173 -12.78 -6.68 16.94
N GLU A 174 -12.66 -8.01 16.95
CA GLU A 174 -12.92 -8.86 18.13
C GLU A 174 -11.93 -8.63 19.28
N SER A 175 -10.74 -8.09 18.99
CA SER A 175 -9.75 -7.73 20.00
C SER A 175 -10.07 -6.42 20.73
N LEU A 176 -10.92 -5.55 20.17
CA LEU A 176 -11.28 -4.25 20.75
C LEU A 176 -12.33 -4.39 21.84
N LYS A 177 -11.87 -4.53 23.10
CA LYS A 177 -12.76 -4.73 24.26
C LYS A 177 -13.54 -3.48 24.65
N GLU A 178 -13.06 -2.30 24.28
CA GLU A 178 -13.72 -1.02 24.55
C GLU A 178 -14.55 -0.50 23.38
N LEU A 179 -14.72 -1.29 22.30
CA LEU A 179 -15.46 -0.86 21.13
C LEU A 179 -16.95 -0.67 21.45
N GLU A 180 -17.44 0.55 21.22
CA GLU A 180 -18.83 0.94 21.44
C GLU A 180 -19.60 1.09 20.12
N GLN A 181 -18.90 1.49 19.04
CA GLN A 181 -19.54 1.81 17.77
C GLN A 181 -18.68 1.42 16.57
N ILE A 182 -19.33 0.86 15.54
CA ILE A 182 -18.76 0.69 14.21
C ILE A 182 -19.55 1.56 13.23
N ILE A 183 -18.84 2.38 12.46
CA ILE A 183 -19.41 3.24 11.41
C ILE A 183 -18.91 2.76 10.06
N ILE A 184 -19.82 2.37 9.18
CA ILE A 184 -19.50 1.91 7.83
C ILE A 184 -19.69 3.07 6.85
N LEU A 185 -18.62 3.47 6.17
CA LEU A 185 -18.69 4.47 5.11
C LEU A 185 -19.19 3.82 3.82
N LYS A 186 -20.08 4.50 3.10
CA LYS A 186 -20.62 4.07 1.80
C LYS A 186 -20.31 5.11 0.75
N ARG A 187 -20.10 4.65 -0.48
CA ARG A 187 -20.04 5.49 -1.69
C ARG A 187 -21.43 5.60 -2.30
#